data_AF-A0AAW2S6T5-F1
#
_entry.id   AF-A0AAW2S6T5-F1
#
_cell.length_a   1.000
_cell.length_b   1.000
_cell.length_c   1.000
_cell.angle_alpha   90.00
_cell.angle_beta   90.00
_cell.angle_gamma   90.00
#
_symmetry.space_group_name_H-M   'P 1'
#
loop_
_entity.id
_entity.type
_entity.pdbx_description
1 polymer ?
#
loop_
_entity_poly.entity_id
_entity_poly.type
_entity_poly.pdbx_seq_one_letter_code
_entity_poly.pdbx_strand_id
1 'polypeptide(L)'
;MRHSKGNLILKLDMFKAYGRVKWKFLYAILKKMGFPARFIALIKHAIEHCWFTILVNGEPSGFFKSSQGLRQGDPISPALFILALEALSRGLNHLFAQNLDMLYQTG
;
A
#
# COMPACT_ATOMS: atom_id res chain seq x y z
N MET A 1 -20.52 -27.66 30.09
CA MET A 1 -20.27 -26.21 29.90
C MET A 1 -19.89 -25.97 28.44
N ARG A 2 -20.68 -25.19 27.69
CA ARG A 2 -20.33 -24.78 26.32
C ARG A 2 -19.44 -23.55 26.41
N HIS A 3 -18.17 -23.65 26.02
CA HIS A 3 -17.34 -22.45 25.81
C HIS A 3 -17.97 -21.64 24.66
N SER A 4 -18.50 -20.46 24.98
CA SER A 4 -18.86 -19.47 23.97
C SER A 4 -17.57 -18.97 23.34
N LYS A 5 -17.32 -19.30 22.06
CA LYS A 5 -16.22 -18.70 21.30
C LYS A 5 -16.55 -17.22 21.13
N GLY A 6 -15.79 -16.33 21.76
CA GLY A 6 -15.92 -14.89 21.58
C GLY A 6 -15.52 -14.48 20.16
N ASN A 7 -16.19 -13.47 19.61
CA ASN A 7 -15.83 -12.89 18.32
C ASN A 7 -14.77 -11.80 18.51
N LEU A 8 -13.72 -11.81 17.69
CA LEU A 8 -12.69 -10.78 17.65
C LEU A 8 -12.71 -10.08 16.29
N ILE A 9 -12.68 -8.74 16.30
CA ILE A 9 -12.55 -7.92 15.10
C ILE A 9 -11.26 -7.09 15.24
N LEU A 10 -10.41 -7.15 14.22
CA LEU A 10 -9.23 -6.30 14.09
C LEU A 10 -9.53 -5.19 13.07
N LYS A 11 -9.50 -3.93 13.51
CA LYS A 11 -9.60 -2.76 12.62
C LYS A 11 -8.22 -2.19 12.37
N LEU A 12 -7.79 -2.17 11.11
CA LEU A 12 -6.54 -1.56 10.68
C LEU A 12 -6.84 -0.20 10.05
N ASP A 13 -6.25 0.87 10.60
CA ASP A 13 -6.35 2.22 10.04
C ASP A 13 -5.02 2.64 9.42
N MET A 14 -5.08 3.16 8.19
CA MET A 14 -3.89 3.53 7.41
C MET A 14 -3.68 5.04 7.41
N PHE A 15 -2.85 5.54 8.33
CA PHE A 15 -2.52 6.96 8.37
C PHE A 15 -1.83 7.41 7.07
N LYS A 16 -2.37 8.47 6.44
CA LYS A 16 -1.88 9.01 5.16
C LYS A 16 -1.66 7.91 4.12
N ALA A 17 -2.65 7.02 3.95
CA ALA A 17 -2.62 5.84 3.08
C ALA A 17 -1.94 6.10 1.73
N TYR A 18 -2.38 7.15 1.01
CA TYR A 18 -1.79 7.53 -0.27
C TYR A 18 -0.34 8.01 -0.12
N GLY A 19 -0.06 8.90 0.83
CA GLY A 19 1.26 9.51 1.03
C GLY A 19 2.35 8.57 1.57
N ARG A 20 2.00 7.36 2.01
CA ARG A 20 2.95 6.42 2.64
C ARG A 20 3.20 5.14 1.84
N VAL A 21 2.60 4.97 0.66
CA VAL A 21 2.89 3.82 -0.20
C VAL A 21 4.36 3.84 -0.63
N LYS A 22 5.14 2.82 -0.25
CA LYS A 22 6.53 2.69 -0.71
C LYS A 22 6.55 2.29 -2.18
N TRP A 23 7.18 3.09 -3.03
CA TRP A 23 7.27 2.82 -4.46
C TRP A 23 7.97 1.50 -4.78
N LYS A 24 9.07 1.18 -4.09
CA LYS A 24 9.76 -0.11 -4.23
C LYS A 24 8.83 -1.30 -3.97
N PHE A 25 7.95 -1.19 -2.97
CA PHE A 25 6.95 -2.21 -2.69
C PHE A 25 5.93 -2.30 -3.83
N LEU A 26 5.38 -1.17 -4.27
CA LEU A 26 4.43 -1.12 -5.40
C LEU A 26 5.01 -1.76 -6.66
N TYR A 27 6.26 -1.44 -7.04
CA TYR A 27 6.91 -2.02 -8.21
C TYR A 27 7.11 -3.53 -8.09
N ALA A 28 7.50 -4.00 -6.90
CA ALA A 28 7.64 -5.43 -6.63
C ALA A 28 6.31 -6.18 -6.77
N ILE A 29 5.22 -5.57 -6.28
CA ILE A 29 3.86 -6.12 -6.42
C ILE A 29 3.42 -6.15 -7.88
N LEU A 30 3.55 -5.04 -8.61
CA LEU A 30 3.20 -5.00 -10.03
C LEU A 30 3.98 -6.07 -10.82
N LYS A 31 5.28 -6.22 -10.55
CA LYS A 31 6.10 -7.28 -11.16
C LYS A 31 5.58 -8.67 -10.79
N LYS A 32 5.25 -8.91 -9.52
CA LYS A 32 4.73 -10.21 -9.04
C LYS A 32 3.34 -10.54 -9.62
N MET A 33 2.54 -9.52 -9.92
CA MET A 33 1.23 -9.67 -10.57
C MET A 33 1.32 -9.86 -12.09
N GLY A 34 2.53 -9.86 -12.67
CA GLY A 34 2.74 -10.13 -14.09
C GLY A 34 2.62 -8.90 -15.00
N PHE A 35 2.63 -7.68 -14.46
CA PHE A 35 2.60 -6.49 -15.29
C PHE A 35 3.88 -6.36 -16.14
N PRO A 36 3.78 -5.98 -17.43
CA PRO A 36 4.94 -5.82 -18.30
C PRO A 36 5.94 -4.79 -17.76
N ALA A 37 7.24 -5.03 -17.96
CA ALA A 37 8.30 -4.13 -17.52
C ALA A 37 8.12 -2.69 -18.07
N ARG A 38 7.64 -2.56 -19.31
CA ARG A 38 7.34 -1.25 -19.92
C ARG A 38 6.23 -0.50 -19.18
N PHE A 39 5.18 -1.20 -18.73
CA PHE A 39 4.11 -0.60 -17.94
C PHE A 39 4.64 -0.14 -16.58
N ILE A 40 5.42 -0.98 -15.89
CA ILE A 40 6.03 -0.61 -14.60
C ILE A 40 6.95 0.60 -14.75
N ALA A 41 7.71 0.69 -15.85
CA ALA A 41 8.53 1.87 -16.14
C ALA A 41 7.68 3.14 -16.30
N LEU A 42 6.54 3.06 -16.99
CA LEU A 42 5.61 4.20 -17.10
C LEU A 42 5.07 4.64 -15.74
N ILE A 43 4.67 3.69 -14.88
CA ILE A 43 4.24 4.01 -13.51
C ILE A 43 5.36 4.67 -12.72
N LYS A 44 6.58 4.13 -12.81
CA LYS A 44 7.77 4.69 -12.16
C LYS A 44 8.00 6.15 -12.60
N HIS A 45 7.95 6.41 -13.90
CA HIS A 45 8.09 7.78 -14.41
C HIS A 45 6.98 8.70 -13.89
N ALA A 46 5.72 8.25 -13.92
CA ALA A 46 4.58 9.04 -13.49
C ALA A 46 4.65 9.47 -12.02
N ILE A 47 5.03 8.54 -11.11
CA ILE A 47 4.98 8.81 -9.67
C ILE A 47 6.28 9.42 -9.12
N GLU A 48 7.45 9.10 -9.70
CA GLU A 48 8.75 9.60 -9.18
C GLU A 48 9.08 11.03 -9.60
N HIS A 49 8.43 11.56 -10.63
CA HIS A 49 8.71 12.90 -11.17
C HIS A 49 7.77 13.99 -10.61
N CYS A 50 7.01 13.69 -9.56
CA CYS A 50 6.21 14.69 -8.86
C CYS A 50 7.08 15.56 -7.96
N TRP A 51 7.10 16.87 -8.25
CA TRP A 51 7.69 17.90 -7.42
C TRP A 51 6.64 18.55 -6.52
N PHE A 52 7.07 18.91 -5.31
CA PHE A 52 6.27 19.57 -4.30
C PHE A 52 6.93 20.89 -3.92
N THR A 53 6.11 21.88 -3.62
CA THR A 53 6.52 23.14 -2.98
C THR A 53 5.76 23.27 -1.66
N ILE A 54 6.37 23.93 -0.68
CA ILE A 54 5.61 24.41 0.47
C ILE A 54 5.08 25.81 0.16
N LEU A 55 3.91 26.16 0.70
CA LEU A 55 3.39 27.52 0.64
C LEU A 55 3.70 28.19 1.99
N VAL A 56 4.46 29.28 1.98
CA VAL A 56 4.77 30.10 3.15
C VAL A 56 4.07 31.43 2.97
N ASN A 57 3.10 31.72 3.82
CA ASN A 57 2.23 32.91 3.69
C ASN A 57 1.53 33.01 2.31
N GLY A 58 1.17 31.86 1.73
CA GLY A 58 0.54 31.78 0.41
C GLY A 58 1.52 31.75 -0.77
N GLU A 59 2.80 32.06 -0.54
CA GLU A 59 3.82 32.07 -1.59
C GLU A 59 4.57 30.73 -1.68
N PRO A 60 4.78 30.18 -2.89
CA PRO A 60 5.63 29.00 -3.10
C PRO A 60 7.06 29.22 -2.60
N SER A 61 7.57 28.32 -1.77
CA SER A 61 8.93 28.34 -1.27
C SER A 61 9.59 26.97 -1.44
N GLY A 62 10.64 26.94 -2.27
CA GLY A 62 11.46 25.76 -2.52
C GLY A 62 10.75 24.63 -3.29
N PHE A 63 11.55 23.69 -3.80
CA PHE A 63 11.05 22.50 -4.47
C PHE A 63 11.74 21.25 -3.92
N PHE A 64 10.94 20.21 -3.67
CA PHE A 64 11.45 18.92 -3.23
C PHE A 64 10.66 17.80 -3.89
N LYS A 65 11.29 16.63 -4.02
CA LYS A 65 10.61 15.42 -4.50
C LYS A 65 10.16 14.57 -3.32
N SER A 66 9.05 13.86 -3.50
CA SER A 66 8.75 12.75 -2.60
C SER A 66 9.61 11.54 -2.95
N SER A 67 9.79 10.64 -1.99
CA SER A 67 10.41 9.31 -2.16
C SER A 67 9.38 8.17 -2.04
N GLN A 68 8.12 8.52 -1.80
CA GLN A 68 7.03 7.60 -1.55
C GLN A 68 5.67 8.27 -1.79
N GLY A 69 4.65 7.45 -1.85
CA GLY A 69 3.26 7.86 -1.89
C GLY A 69 2.73 8.13 -3.30
N LEU A 70 1.41 8.17 -3.37
CA LEU A 70 0.64 8.37 -4.58
C LEU A 70 -0.02 9.75 -4.49
N ARG A 71 -0.06 10.48 -5.60
CA ARG A 71 -0.61 11.83 -5.64
C ARG A 71 -2.13 11.76 -5.54
N GLN A 72 -2.71 12.36 -4.51
CA GLN A 72 -4.15 12.47 -4.40
C GLN A 72 -4.68 13.41 -5.49
N GLY A 73 -5.77 13.02 -6.16
CA GLY A 73 -6.29 13.71 -7.34
C GLY A 73 -5.66 13.29 -8.67
N ASP A 74 -4.61 12.47 -8.66
CA ASP A 74 -4.15 11.81 -9.88
C ASP A 74 -5.08 10.62 -10.21
N PRO A 75 -5.65 10.55 -11.44
CA PRO A 75 -6.55 9.48 -11.85
C PRO A 75 -6.00 8.05 -11.66
N ILE A 76 -4.68 7.84 -11.71
CA ILE A 76 -4.09 6.50 -11.60
C ILE A 76 -3.85 6.06 -10.15
N SER A 77 -3.74 7.01 -9.23
CA SER A 77 -3.41 6.76 -7.82
C SER A 77 -4.39 5.79 -7.13
N PRO A 78 -5.72 5.90 -7.29
CA PRO A 78 -6.65 4.94 -6.67
C PRO A 78 -6.42 3.50 -7.11
N ALA A 79 -6.17 3.27 -8.41
CA ALA A 79 -5.93 1.94 -8.94
C ALA A 79 -4.62 1.33 -8.39
N LEU A 80 -3.54 2.12 -8.38
CA LEU A 80 -2.26 1.69 -7.80
C LEU A 80 -2.37 1.41 -6.30
N PHE A 81 -3.17 2.20 -5.57
CA PHE A 81 -3.42 1.98 -4.16
C PHE A 81 -4.18 0.67 -3.91
N ILE A 82 -5.21 0.38 -4.70
CA ILE A 82 -5.97 -0.87 -4.60
C ILE A 82 -5.06 -2.08 -4.87
N LEU A 83 -4.19 -2.03 -5.87
CA LEU A 83 -3.25 -3.12 -6.15
C LEU A 83 -2.28 -3.37 -4.99
N ALA A 84 -1.77 -2.29 -4.37
CA ALA A 84 -0.93 -2.40 -3.18
C ALA A 84 -1.70 -3.00 -1.99
N LEU A 85 -2.96 -2.60 -1.80
CA LEU A 85 -3.82 -3.08 -0.71
C LEU A 85 -4.21 -4.55 -0.91
N GLU A 86 -4.50 -4.97 -2.14
CA GLU A 86 -4.79 -6.37 -2.48
C GLU A 86 -3.60 -7.27 -2.11
N ALA A 87 -2.38 -6.85 -2.43
CA ALA A 87 -1.18 -7.57 -2.03
C ALA A 87 -1.00 -7.63 -0.51
N LEU A 88 -1.29 -6.54 0.21
CA LEU A 88 -1.27 -6.51 1.67
C LEU A 88 -2.30 -7.49 2.26
N SER A 89 -3.53 -7.45 1.75
CA SER A 89 -4.62 -8.33 2.17
C SER A 89 -4.26 -9.81 1.99
N ARG A 90 -3.73 -10.18 0.82
CA ARG A 90 -3.24 -11.55 0.56
C ARG A 90 -2.10 -11.95 1.49
N GLY A 91 -1.18 -11.03 1.77
CA GLY A 91 -0.08 -11.27 2.70
C GLY A 91 -0.58 -11.56 4.13
N LEU A 92 -1.52 -10.76 4.62
CA LEU A 92 -2.14 -10.96 5.93
C LEU A 92 -2.91 -12.28 6.00
N ASN A 93 -3.71 -12.61 4.98
CA ASN A 93 -4.46 -13.86 4.92
C ASN A 93 -3.53 -15.09 4.87
N HIS A 94 -2.41 -15.00 4.15
CA HIS A 94 -1.43 -16.07 4.10
C HIS A 94 -0.76 -16.31 5.46
N LEU A 95 -0.32 -15.23 6.13
CA LEU A 95 0.25 -15.31 7.48
C LEU A 95 -0.77 -15.85 8.50
N PHE A 96 -2.04 -15.45 8.36
CA PHE A 96 -3.11 -15.97 9.21
C PHE A 96 -3.28 -17.48 9.02
N ALA A 97 -3.42 -17.95 7.78
CA ALA A 97 -3.57 -19.38 7.49
C ALA A 97 -2.40 -20.23 8.05
N GLN A 98 -1.17 -19.78 7.85
CA GLN A 98 0.03 -20.49 8.34
C GLN A 98 0.11 -20.60 9.87
N ASN A 99 -0.31 -19.54 10.58
CA ASN A 99 -0.27 -19.56 12.05
C ASN A 99 -1.50 -20.26 12.65
N LEU A 100 -2.61 -20.33 11.93
CA LEU A 100 -3.80 -21.05 12.35
C LEU A 100 -3.56 -22.57 12.35
N ASP A 101 -2.85 -23.08 11.35
CA ASP A 101 -2.47 -24.50 11.28
C ASP A 101 -1.58 -24.93 12.47
N MET A 102 -0.73 -24.04 13.00
CA MET A 102 0.06 -24.33 14.21
C MET A 102 -0.79 -24.39 15.49
N LEU A 103 -1.81 -23.55 15.62
CA LEU A 103 -2.64 -23.48 16.83
C LEU A 103 -3.66 -24.62 16.94
N TYR A 104 -4.12 -25.16 15.80
CA TYR A 104 -5.07 -26.28 15.78
C TYR A 104 -4.42 -27.66 15.86
N GLN A 105 -3.10 -27.79 15.72
CA GLN A 105 -2.40 -29.06 15.95
C GLN A 105 -1.95 -29.29 17.39
N THR A 106 -2.08 -28.29 18.27
CA THR A 106 -1.80 -28.39 19.70
C THR A 106 -3.03 -28.71 20.57
N GLY A 107 -4.12 -29.20 19.97
CA GLY A 107 -5.37 -29.55 20.65
C GLY A 107 -5.74 -31.02 20.52
#